data_AF-A0A2D8CFR8-F1
#
_entry.id   AF-A0A2D8CFR8-F1
#
_cell.length_a   1.000
_cell.length_b   1.000
_cell.length_c   1.000
_cell.angle_alpha   90.00
_cell.angle_beta   90.00
_cell.angle_gamma   90.00
#
_symmetry.space_group_name_H-M   'P 1'
#
loop_
_entity.id
_entity.type
_entity.pdbx_description
1 polymer ?
#
loop_
_entity_poly.entity_id
_entity_poly.type
_entity_poly.pdbx_seq_one_letter_code
_entity_poly.pdbx_strand_id
1 'polypeptide(L)'
;MSTKKHIDKEVEKTMEALDGIEPATTDAFFYSRVSAKLEQRQMGSDESGEWAFKFSVAAVFLVLALNMVLISQFNFTDDNITTNREEVIEELAYEYQVFDLNYYETYEAE
;
A
#
# COMPACT_ATOMS: atom_id res chain seq x y z
N MET A 1 15.04 -63.28 5.34
CA MET A 1 15.76 -63.36 6.63
C MET A 1 16.73 -62.20 6.88
N SER A 2 17.30 -61.54 5.87
CA SER A 2 18.30 -60.46 6.06
C SER A 2 17.74 -59.17 6.68
N THR A 3 16.49 -58.81 6.41
CA THR A 3 15.90 -57.52 6.83
C THR A 3 15.60 -57.45 8.32
N LYS A 4 15.11 -58.54 8.94
CA LYS A 4 14.85 -58.57 10.40
C LYS A 4 16.14 -58.37 11.21
N LYS A 5 17.22 -59.05 10.82
CA LYS A 5 18.55 -58.87 11.44
C LYS A 5 19.09 -57.44 11.33
N HIS A 6 18.71 -56.70 10.29
CA HIS A 6 19.14 -55.31 10.13
C HIS A 6 18.39 -54.37 11.08
N ILE A 7 17.08 -54.57 11.21
CA ILE A 7 16.22 -53.83 12.13
C ILE A 7 16.65 -54.08 13.58
N ASP A 8 16.85 -55.34 13.96
CA ASP A 8 17.27 -55.69 15.33
C ASP A 8 18.60 -55.02 15.70
N LYS A 9 19.53 -54.89 14.72
CA LYS A 9 20.82 -54.23 14.91
C LYS A 9 20.70 -52.70 15.01
N GLU A 10 19.78 -52.09 14.28
CA GLU A 10 19.48 -50.66 14.43
C GLU A 10 18.84 -50.37 15.77
N VAL A 11 17.90 -51.21 16.22
CA VAL A 11 17.24 -51.10 17.51
C VAL A 11 18.27 -51.22 18.65
N GLU A 12 19.15 -52.21 18.60
CA GLU A 12 20.21 -52.41 19.58
C GLU A 12 21.16 -51.20 19.62
N LYS A 13 21.56 -50.68 18.47
CA LYS A 13 22.39 -49.47 18.36
C LYS A 13 21.71 -48.22 18.93
N THR A 14 20.39 -48.07 18.75
CA THR A 14 19.64 -46.96 19.33
C THR A 14 19.46 -47.08 20.84
N MET A 15 19.26 -48.29 21.35
CA MET A 15 19.17 -48.53 22.80
C MET A 15 20.51 -48.25 23.48
N GLU A 16 21.61 -48.71 22.88
CA GLU A 16 22.97 -48.46 23.37
C GLU A 16 23.34 -46.96 23.33
N ALA A 17 22.87 -46.24 22.31
CA ALA A 17 23.05 -44.79 22.22
C ALA A 17 22.22 -44.00 23.24
N LEU A 18 21.09 -44.54 23.71
CA LEU A 18 20.23 -43.89 24.71
C LEU A 18 20.69 -44.18 26.14
N ASP A 19 21.27 -45.35 26.41
CA ASP A 19 21.70 -45.77 27.76
C ASP A 19 22.86 -44.92 28.32
N GLY A 20 23.63 -44.25 27.45
CA GLY A 20 24.73 -43.37 27.83
C GLY A 20 24.38 -41.88 27.89
N ILE A 21 23.14 -41.49 27.60
CA ILE A 21 22.74 -40.08 27.60
C ILE A 21 22.38 -39.65 29.01
N GLU A 22 23.26 -38.85 29.60
CA GLU A 22 23.01 -38.18 30.86
C GLU A 22 21.75 -37.29 30.72
N PRO A 23 20.79 -37.34 31.67
CA PRO A 23 19.61 -36.50 31.62
C PRO A 23 20.02 -35.04 31.46
N ALA A 24 19.42 -34.33 30.50
CA ALA A 24 19.72 -32.93 30.28
C ALA A 24 19.38 -32.13 31.55
N THR A 25 20.39 -31.84 32.38
CA THR A 25 20.21 -31.03 33.57
C THR A 25 20.16 -29.57 33.13
N THR A 26 19.02 -28.93 33.37
CA THR A 26 18.91 -27.49 33.15
C THR A 26 19.58 -26.78 34.31
N ASP A 27 20.48 -25.84 34.02
CA ASP A 27 21.04 -24.93 35.00
C ASP A 27 19.91 -24.27 35.82
N ALA A 28 20.11 -24.09 37.14
CA ALA A 28 19.11 -23.55 38.06
C ALA A 28 18.50 -22.21 37.61
N PHE A 29 19.23 -21.45 36.79
CA PHE A 29 18.80 -20.16 36.25
C PHE A 29 18.42 -20.20 34.77
N PHE A 30 18.22 -21.38 34.18
CA PHE A 30 17.82 -21.52 32.78
C PHE A 30 16.45 -20.87 32.54
N TYR A 31 15.48 -21.16 33.39
CA TYR A 31 14.14 -20.58 33.30
C TYR A 31 14.16 -19.05 33.36
N SER A 32 14.90 -18.49 34.32
CA SER A 32 15.04 -17.04 34.48
C SER A 32 15.72 -16.36 33.29
N ARG A 33 16.72 -17.01 32.67
CA ARG A 33 17.37 -16.48 31.45
C ARG A 33 16.44 -16.54 30.25
N VAL A 34 15.67 -17.61 30.10
CA VAL A 34 14.69 -17.75 29.02
C VAL A 34 13.57 -16.74 29.18
N SER A 35 13.04 -16.58 30.40
CA SER A 35 11.98 -15.61 30.68
C SER A 35 12.46 -14.18 30.46
N ALA A 36 13.66 -13.83 30.93
CA ALA A 36 14.24 -12.49 30.71
C ALA A 36 14.48 -12.19 29.23
N LYS A 37 14.91 -13.18 28.43
CA LYS A 37 15.06 -13.02 26.98
C LYS A 37 13.72 -12.88 26.25
N LEU A 38 12.66 -13.53 26.74
CA LEU A 38 11.32 -13.38 26.19
C LEU A 38 10.76 -11.98 26.48
N GLU A 39 10.89 -11.54 27.73
CA GLU A 39 10.41 -10.24 28.21
C GLU A 39 11.15 -9.08 27.51
N GLN A 40 12.46 -9.19 27.33
CA GLN A 40 13.26 -8.21 26.59
C GLN A 40 12.85 -8.08 25.12
N ARG A 41 12.38 -9.18 24.49
CA ARG A 41 11.85 -9.12 23.11
C ARG A 41 10.47 -8.47 23.06
N GLN A 42 9.66 -8.63 24.09
CA GLN A 42 8.34 -8.01 24.21
C GLN A 42 8.41 -6.51 24.51
N MET A 43 9.39 -6.08 25.31
CA MET A 43 9.57 -4.66 25.65
C MET A 43 10.22 -3.82 24.53
N GLY A 44 10.72 -4.47 23.46
CA GLY A 44 11.49 -3.81 22.40
C GLY A 44 10.71 -3.29 21.19
N SER A 45 9.39 -3.53 21.06
CA SER A 45 8.69 -3.28 19.79
C SER A 45 7.61 -2.20 19.75
N ASP A 46 7.03 -1.74 20.86
CA ASP A 46 5.63 -1.27 20.73
C ASP A 46 5.36 0.25 20.75
N GLU A 47 6.31 1.12 21.09
CA GLU A 47 5.96 2.56 21.13
C GLU A 47 6.07 3.27 19.76
N SER A 48 6.95 2.81 18.86
CA SER A 48 7.13 3.45 17.56
C SER A 48 6.08 3.04 16.51
N GLY A 49 5.53 1.82 16.64
CA GLY A 49 4.54 1.26 15.69
C GLY A 49 3.15 1.87 15.82
N GLU A 50 2.68 2.12 17.04
CA GLU A 50 1.35 2.74 17.25
C GLU A 50 1.29 4.18 16.73
N TRP A 51 2.35 4.95 16.92
CA TRP A 51 2.42 6.33 16.43
C TRP A 51 2.48 6.36 14.90
N ALA A 52 3.32 5.51 14.30
CA ALA A 52 3.40 5.38 12.84
C ALA A 52 2.06 4.95 12.22
N PHE A 53 1.33 4.05 12.85
CA PHE A 53 0.00 3.63 12.41
C PHE A 53 -1.02 4.77 12.48
N LYS A 54 -1.05 5.53 13.59
CA LYS A 54 -1.93 6.70 13.76
C LYS A 54 -1.65 7.77 12.69
N PHE A 55 -0.38 8.04 12.38
CA PHE A 55 0.00 8.96 11.31
C PHE A 55 -0.39 8.45 9.92
N SER A 56 -0.23 7.15 9.65
CA SER A 56 -0.64 6.54 8.39
C SER A 56 -2.15 6.67 8.16
N VAL A 57 -2.97 6.43 9.19
CA VAL A 57 -4.43 6.56 9.10
C VAL A 57 -4.83 8.02 8.86
N ALA A 58 -4.22 8.97 9.58
CA ALA A 58 -4.47 10.39 9.39
C ALA A 58 -4.12 10.88 7.98
N ALA A 59 -3.01 10.38 7.40
CA ALA A 59 -2.61 10.72 6.03
C ALA A 59 -3.62 10.25 4.99
N VAL A 60 -4.17 9.04 5.14
CA VAL A 60 -5.22 8.51 4.24
C VAL A 60 -6.49 9.36 4.32
N PHE A 61 -6.93 9.73 5.52
CA PHE A 61 -8.08 10.61 5.70
C PHE A 61 -7.84 11.99 5.10
N LEU A 62 -6.64 12.54 5.23
CA LEU A 62 -6.27 13.82 4.62
C LEU A 62 -6.35 13.76 3.10
N VAL A 63 -5.80 12.71 2.49
CA VAL A 63 -5.87 12.51 1.03
C VAL A 63 -7.33 12.39 0.58
N LEU A 64 -8.16 11.61 1.29
CA LEU A 64 -9.59 11.50 0.99
C LEU A 64 -10.32 12.84 1.10
N ALA A 65 -10.07 13.61 2.16
CA ALA A 65 -10.65 14.93 2.33
C ALA A 65 -10.25 15.90 1.22
N LEU A 66 -8.97 15.88 0.80
CA LEU A 66 -8.47 16.69 -0.31
C LEU A 66 -9.19 16.35 -1.63
N ASN A 67 -9.36 15.05 -1.92
CA ASN A 67 -10.11 14.60 -3.09
C ASN A 67 -11.58 15.02 -3.03
N MET A 68 -12.21 14.93 -1.86
CA MET A 68 -13.60 15.34 -1.66
C MET A 68 -13.79 16.85 -1.86
N VAL A 69 -12.86 17.67 -1.33
CA VAL A 69 -12.84 19.12 -1.54
C VAL A 69 -12.64 19.47 -3.02
N LEU A 70 -11.74 18.78 -3.71
CA LEU A 70 -11.50 18.98 -5.13
C LEU A 70 -12.77 18.72 -5.95
N ILE A 71 -13.41 17.56 -5.74
CA ILE A 71 -14.65 17.19 -6.42
C ILE A 71 -15.77 18.18 -6.09
N SER A 72 -15.87 18.63 -4.84
CA SER A 72 -16.83 19.63 -4.40
C SER A 72 -16.65 20.95 -5.16
N GLN A 73 -15.43 21.49 -5.25
CA GLN A 73 -15.17 22.74 -5.98
C GLN A 73 -15.50 22.64 -7.47
N PHE A 74 -15.23 21.50 -8.12
CA PHE A 74 -15.62 21.30 -9.51
C PHE A 74 -17.14 21.28 -9.68
N ASN A 75 -17.89 20.58 -8.82
CA ASN A 75 -19.35 20.52 -8.93
C ASN A 75 -20.04 21.85 -8.58
N PHE A 76 -19.44 22.71 -7.75
CA PHE A 76 -20.00 24.03 -7.42
C PHE A 76 -19.68 25.12 -8.44
N THR A 77 -18.84 24.84 -9.45
CA THR A 77 -18.48 25.80 -10.50
C THR A 77 -19.48 25.79 -11.67
N ASP A 78 -20.32 24.76 -11.80
CA ASP A 78 -21.23 24.60 -12.95
C ASP A 78 -22.59 25.32 -12.83
N ASP A 79 -22.96 25.87 -11.67
CA ASP A 79 -24.32 26.42 -11.46
C ASP A 79 -24.48 27.92 -11.78
N ASN A 80 -23.46 28.62 -12.29
CA ASN A 80 -23.57 30.05 -12.65
C ASN A 80 -23.01 30.43 -14.01
N ILE A 81 -22.73 29.47 -14.90
CA ILE A 81 -22.46 29.80 -16.29
C ILE A 81 -23.74 29.57 -17.08
N THR A 82 -24.67 30.52 -16.99
CA THR A 82 -25.57 30.78 -18.13
C THR A 82 -24.69 31.36 -19.23
N THR A 83 -23.91 30.48 -19.87
CA THR A 83 -23.15 30.82 -21.07
C THR A 83 -24.17 31.29 -22.07
N ASN A 84 -24.27 32.60 -22.26
CA ASN A 84 -25.07 33.13 -23.34
C ASN A 84 -24.41 32.65 -24.62
N ARG A 85 -25.02 31.64 -25.24
CA ARG A 85 -24.45 30.94 -26.39
C ARG A 85 -24.11 31.89 -27.53
N GLU A 86 -24.81 33.02 -27.62
CA GLU A 86 -24.53 34.09 -28.58
C GLU A 86 -23.20 34.81 -28.29
N GLU A 87 -22.88 35.08 -27.02
CA GLU A 87 -21.65 35.76 -26.62
C GLU A 87 -20.40 34.88 -26.88
N VAL A 88 -20.50 33.57 -26.64
CA VAL A 88 -19.42 32.62 -26.96
C VAL A 88 -19.25 32.40 -28.47
N ILE A 89 -20.34 32.43 -29.25
CA ILE A 89 -20.25 32.35 -30.71
C ILE A 89 -19.62 33.64 -31.28
N GLU A 90 -19.91 34.80 -30.70
CA GLU A 90 -19.34 36.09 -31.12
C GLU A 90 -17.85 36.19 -30.79
N GLU A 91 -17.42 35.76 -29.59
CA GLU A 91 -16.00 35.70 -29.20
C GLU A 91 -15.22 34.73 -30.10
N LEU A 92 -15.76 33.52 -30.35
CA LEU A 92 -15.13 32.54 -31.25
C LEU A 92 -15.07 33.04 -32.70
N ALA A 93 -16.10 33.73 -33.19
CA ALA A 93 -16.13 34.27 -34.56
C ALA A 93 -15.12 35.42 -34.74
N TYR A 94 -14.93 36.23 -33.71
CA TYR A 94 -13.92 37.29 -33.69
C TYR A 94 -12.50 36.71 -33.65
N GLU A 95 -12.27 35.67 -32.83
CA GLU A 95 -10.97 35.00 -32.73
C GLU A 95 -10.60 34.23 -34.00
N TYR A 96 -11.58 33.63 -34.68
CA TYR A 96 -11.35 32.92 -35.94
C TYR A 96 -11.28 33.80 -37.18
N GLN A 97 -11.39 35.12 -37.02
CA GLN A 97 -11.32 36.15 -38.06
C GLN A 97 -11.78 35.58 -39.41
N VAL A 98 -13.08 35.25 -39.49
CA VAL A 98 -13.74 34.63 -40.64
C VAL A 98 -13.08 35.14 -41.91
N PHE A 99 -12.30 34.28 -42.57
CA PHE A 99 -11.74 34.56 -43.88
C PHE A 99 -12.91 35.01 -44.74
N ASP A 100 -12.89 36.28 -45.16
CA ASP A 100 -13.93 36.85 -45.99
C ASP A 100 -14.01 36.02 -47.27
N LEU A 101 -15.00 35.13 -47.33
CA LEU A 101 -15.22 34.22 -48.46
C LEU A 101 -15.52 35.00 -49.76
N ASN A 102 -15.79 36.32 -49.66
CA ASN A 102 -15.98 37.20 -50.81
C ASN A 102 -14.67 37.59 -51.51
N TYR A 103 -13.50 37.21 -50.99
CA TYR A 103 -12.23 37.49 -51.66
C TYR A 103 -12.08 36.74 -53.00
N TYR A 104 -12.82 35.63 -53.21
CA TYR A 104 -12.80 34.89 -54.48
C TYR A 104 -13.90 35.31 -55.46
N GLU A 105 -14.97 35.96 -55.01
CA GLU A 105 -16.03 36.44 -55.92
C GLU A 105 -15.60 37.67 -56.73
N THR A 106 -14.57 38.40 -56.31
CA THR A 106 -14.09 39.61 -57.01
C THR A 106 -13.16 39.34 -58.19
N TYR A 107 -12.63 38.11 -58.34
CA TYR A 107 -11.70 37.76 -59.42
C TYR A 107 -12.35 37.05 -60.61
N GLU A 108 -13.65 36.75 -60.57
CA GLU A 108 -14.39 36.18 -61.72
C GLU A 108 -15.14 37.25 -62.55
N ALA A 109 -14.98 38.53 -62.21
CA ALA A 109 -15.68 39.64 -62.87
C ALA A 109 -14.77 40.57 -63.73
N GLU A 110 -13.59 40.10 -64.16
CA GLU A 110 -12.77 40.73 -65.20
C GLU A 110 -12.60 39.84 -66.44
#